data_AF-A0A2D7HFT8-F1
#
_entry.id   AF-A0A2D7HFT8-F1
#
_cell.length_a   1.000
_cell.length_b   1.000
_cell.length_c   1.000
_cell.angle_alpha   90.00
_cell.angle_beta   90.00
_cell.angle_gamma   90.00
#
_symmetry.space_group_name_H-M   'P 1'
#
loop_
_entity.id
_entity.type
_entity.pdbx_description
1 polymer ?
#
loop_
_entity_poly.entity_id
_entity_poly.type
_entity_poly.pdbx_seq_one_letter_code
_entity_poly.pdbx_strand_id
1 'polypeptide(L)'
;MTRAFLVLVILICILAGLWIPFSLGRVLMGIAPWGPRIGGRLPDGTEVYFQSRPGGFETDDRLTVVAANKMPEHHWVDRVHAGFEYVVLKTNKTGHQVWVESDGKVGSSIDLSTGDFRAEDDPQHLWARIGTGMKLDSGYTITVFSVLRPW
;
A
#
# COMPACT_ATOMS: atom_id res chain seq x y z
N MET A 1 7.64 -39.41 20.78
CA MET A 1 7.93 -38.73 19.48
C MET A 1 8.45 -39.76 18.50
N THR A 2 7.83 -39.89 17.33
CA THR A 2 8.29 -40.81 16.26
C THR A 2 9.46 -40.18 15.49
N ARG A 3 10.32 -41.00 14.87
CA ARG A 3 11.44 -40.51 14.02
C ARG A 3 10.96 -39.56 12.91
N ALA A 4 9.77 -39.81 12.37
CA ALA A 4 9.13 -38.94 11.37
C ALA A 4 8.85 -37.53 11.92
N PHE A 5 8.41 -37.41 13.17
CA PHE A 5 8.17 -36.11 13.80
C PHE A 5 9.47 -35.32 13.99
N LEU A 6 10.55 -35.99 14.40
CA LEU A 6 11.87 -35.35 14.54
C LEU A 6 12.39 -34.82 13.18
N VAL A 7 12.26 -35.61 12.12
CA VAL A 7 12.67 -35.21 10.76
C VAL A 7 11.85 -34.02 10.27
N LEU A 8 10.54 -34.02 10.51
CA LEU A 8 9.67 -32.89 10.15
C LEU A 8 10.09 -31.59 10.86
N VAL A 9 10.38 -31.66 12.16
CA VAL A 9 10.84 -30.49 12.93
C VAL A 9 12.16 -29.96 12.39
N ILE A 10 13.13 -30.84 12.12
CA ILE A 10 14.43 -30.44 11.54
C ILE A 10 14.23 -29.77 10.18
N LEU A 11 13.37 -30.34 9.32
CA LEU A 11 13.07 -29.77 8.01
C LEU A 11 12.47 -28.37 8.12
N ILE A 12 11.50 -28.16 9.02
CA ILE A 12 10.89 -26.84 9.26
C ILE A 12 11.95 -25.84 9.75
N CYS A 13 12.85 -26.24 10.66
CA CYS A 13 13.92 -25.37 11.15
C CYS A 13 14.89 -24.96 10.02
N ILE A 14 15.28 -25.89 9.15
CA ILE A 14 16.15 -25.60 8.00
C ILE A 14 15.46 -24.64 7.04
N LEU A 15 14.19 -24.90 6.71
CA LEU A 15 13.41 -24.03 5.83
C LEU A 15 13.28 -22.62 6.42
N ALA A 16 12.96 -22.50 7.71
CA ALA A 16 12.89 -21.20 8.39
C ALA A 16 14.26 -20.49 8.42
N GLY A 17 15.35 -21.21 8.71
CA GLY A 17 16.70 -20.68 8.77
C GLY A 17 17.23 -20.15 7.43
N LEU A 18 16.80 -20.73 6.31
CA LEU A 18 17.10 -20.22 4.96
C LEU A 18 16.16 -19.09 4.54
N TRP A 19 14.91 -19.15 4.97
CA TRP A 19 13.86 -18.23 4.54
C TRP A 19 14.00 -16.84 5.14
N ILE A 20 14.24 -16.73 6.45
CA ILE A 20 14.40 -15.44 7.15
C ILE A 20 15.47 -14.56 6.50
N PRO A 21 16.74 -15.00 6.32
CA PRO A 21 17.77 -14.15 5.73
C PRO A 21 17.49 -13.80 4.26
N PHE A 22 16.84 -14.69 3.51
CA PHE A 22 16.44 -14.40 2.13
C PHE A 22 15.40 -13.27 2.08
N SER A 23 14.34 -13.36 2.87
CA SER A 23 13.31 -12.31 2.95
C SER A 23 13.90 -10.99 3.45
N LEU A 24 14.76 -11.02 4.47
CA LEU A 24 15.41 -9.82 5.01
C LEU A 24 16.30 -9.15 3.97
N GLY A 25 17.09 -9.92 3.22
CA GLY A 25 17.96 -9.39 2.17
C GLY A 25 17.18 -8.67 1.06
N ARG A 26 16.00 -9.19 0.67
CA ARG A 26 15.17 -8.55 -0.36
C ARG A 26 14.58 -7.22 0.09
N VAL A 27 14.11 -7.15 1.35
CA VAL A 27 13.60 -5.92 1.95
C VAL A 27 14.73 -4.88 1.99
N LEU A 28 15.89 -5.25 2.53
CA LEU A 28 17.05 -4.36 2.64
C LEU A 28 17.56 -3.85 1.29
N MET A 29 17.45 -4.65 0.23
CA MET A 29 17.84 -4.25 -1.13
C MET A 29 16.74 -3.51 -1.90
N GLY A 30 15.56 -3.27 -1.30
CA GLY A 30 14.43 -2.58 -1.95
C GLY A 30 13.80 -3.36 -3.11
N ILE A 31 13.95 -4.69 -3.13
CA ILE A 31 13.49 -5.58 -4.20
C ILE A 31 12.20 -6.32 -3.78
N ALA A 32 11.49 -5.82 -2.77
CA ALA A 32 10.20 -6.39 -2.39
C ALA A 32 9.12 -6.00 -3.42
N PRO A 33 8.21 -6.91 -3.79
CA PRO A 33 7.11 -6.61 -4.70
C PRO A 33 6.09 -5.69 -4.02
N TRP A 34 5.24 -5.08 -4.84
CA TRP A 34 4.12 -4.30 -4.35
C TRP A 34 3.10 -5.14 -3.58
N GLY A 35 2.53 -4.50 -2.57
CA GLY A 35 1.39 -4.97 -1.79
C GLY A 35 0.12 -5.17 -2.61
N PRO A 36 -0.95 -5.69 -1.97
CA PRO A 36 -2.27 -5.72 -2.58
C PRO A 36 -2.70 -4.31 -3.03
N ARG A 37 -3.48 -4.25 -4.11
CA ARG A 37 -4.13 -3.01 -4.54
C ARG A 37 -5.34 -2.78 -3.67
N ILE A 38 -5.36 -1.67 -2.96
CA ILE A 38 -6.49 -1.25 -2.13
C ILE A 38 -7.16 -0.09 -2.83
N GLY A 39 -8.33 -0.33 -3.41
CA GLY A 39 -9.06 0.69 -4.12
C GLY A 39 -10.11 0.16 -5.07
N GLY A 40 -10.52 0.98 -6.02
CA GLY A 40 -11.64 0.66 -6.86
C GLY A 40 -11.84 1.65 -8.00
N ARG A 41 -12.99 1.50 -8.66
CA ARG A 41 -13.38 2.32 -9.80
C ARG A 41 -14.34 3.43 -9.37
N LEU A 42 -14.05 4.64 -9.80
CA LEU A 42 -14.86 5.83 -9.60
C LEU A 42 -16.03 5.87 -10.61
N PRO A 43 -17.05 6.73 -10.40
CA PRO A 43 -18.23 6.80 -11.27
C PRO A 43 -17.93 7.10 -12.74
N ASP A 44 -16.85 7.83 -13.02
CA ASP A 44 -16.38 8.18 -14.37
C ASP A 44 -15.57 7.06 -15.05
N GLY A 45 -15.36 5.94 -14.37
CA GLY A 45 -14.58 4.81 -14.85
C GLY A 45 -13.09 4.87 -14.50
N THR A 46 -12.62 5.95 -13.87
CA THR A 46 -11.24 6.09 -13.39
C THR A 46 -10.98 5.06 -12.28
N GLU A 47 -9.88 4.31 -12.37
CA GLU A 47 -9.46 3.40 -11.32
C GLU A 47 -8.46 4.11 -10.41
N VAL A 48 -8.67 4.03 -9.09
CA VAL A 48 -7.74 4.57 -8.10
C VAL A 48 -7.45 3.51 -7.07
N TYR A 49 -6.17 3.29 -6.80
CA TYR A 49 -5.73 2.32 -5.80
C TYR A 49 -4.44 2.75 -5.11
N PHE A 50 -4.33 2.33 -3.86
CA PHE A 50 -3.15 2.49 -3.04
C PHE A 50 -2.35 1.19 -2.99
N GLN A 51 -1.02 1.29 -2.99
CA GLN A 51 -0.11 0.17 -2.75
C GLN A 51 1.10 0.64 -1.94
N SER A 52 1.59 -0.27 -1.10
CA SER A 52 2.84 -0.13 -0.36
C SER A 52 3.81 -1.24 -0.73
N ARG A 53 5.10 -1.02 -0.55
CA ARG A 53 6.10 -2.11 -0.50
C ARG A 53 7.19 -1.79 0.51
N PRO A 54 7.79 -2.81 1.14
CA PRO A 54 9.02 -2.62 1.90
C PRO A 54 10.15 -2.10 0.99
N GLY A 55 10.80 -1.00 1.38
CA GLY A 55 11.89 -0.35 0.66
C GLY A 55 13.09 -0.09 1.58
N GLY A 56 14.00 -1.06 1.71
CA GLY A 56 15.16 -0.91 2.59
C GLY A 56 14.75 -0.88 4.07
N PHE A 57 14.97 0.26 4.73
CA PHE A 57 14.52 0.53 6.11
C PHE A 57 13.18 1.29 6.17
N GLU A 58 12.62 1.65 5.02
CA GLU A 58 11.42 2.48 4.87
C GLU A 58 10.34 1.71 4.08
N THR A 59 9.21 2.36 3.85
CA THR A 59 8.11 1.84 3.03
C THR A 59 7.91 2.77 1.84
N ASP A 60 7.86 2.20 0.64
CA ASP A 60 7.49 2.93 -0.56
C ASP A 60 5.98 2.90 -0.69
N ASP A 61 5.34 4.07 -0.58
CA ASP A 61 3.90 4.20 -0.67
C ASP A 61 3.47 5.03 -1.86
N ARG A 62 2.46 4.53 -2.59
CA ARG A 62 1.92 5.25 -3.74
C ARG A 62 0.41 5.14 -3.87
N LEU A 63 -0.17 6.24 -4.29
CA LEU A 63 -1.52 6.31 -4.84
C LEU A 63 -1.40 6.29 -6.37
N THR A 64 -2.08 5.36 -7.02
CA THR A 64 -2.10 5.26 -8.48
C THR A 64 -3.47 5.61 -9.01
N VAL A 65 -3.50 6.48 -10.01
CA VAL A 65 -4.71 6.91 -10.73
C VAL A 65 -4.61 6.42 -12.17
N VAL A 66 -5.64 5.74 -12.65
CA VAL A 66 -5.72 5.23 -14.03
C VAL A 66 -7.01 5.74 -14.65
N ALA A 67 -6.92 6.89 -15.32
CA ALA A 67 -8.02 7.42 -16.10
C ALA A 67 -8.30 6.53 -17.33
N ALA A 68 -9.54 6.57 -17.83
CA ALA A 68 -9.95 5.77 -18.99
C ALA A 68 -9.01 6.01 -20.19
N ASN A 69 -8.43 4.92 -20.72
CA ASN A 69 -7.50 4.91 -21.85
C ASN A 69 -6.20 5.72 -21.65
N LYS A 70 -5.83 6.04 -20.41
CA LYS A 70 -4.56 6.71 -20.10
C LYS A 70 -3.59 5.75 -19.41
N MET A 71 -2.31 6.11 -19.46
CA MET A 71 -1.29 5.42 -18.68
C MET A 71 -1.51 5.70 -17.18
N PRO A 72 -1.14 4.75 -16.29
CA PRO A 72 -1.19 4.97 -14.85
C PRO A 72 -0.33 6.18 -14.42
N GLU A 73 -0.93 7.06 -13.63
CA GLU A 73 -0.25 8.17 -12.96
C GLU A 73 0.06 7.75 -11.53
N HIS A 74 1.33 7.87 -11.13
CA HIS A 74 1.81 7.46 -9.81
C HIS A 74 2.12 8.67 -8.95
N HIS A 75 1.43 8.78 -7.82
CA HIS A 75 1.65 9.80 -6.81
C HIS A 75 2.29 9.16 -5.58
N TRP A 76 3.50 9.57 -5.25
CA TRP A 76 4.25 9.05 -4.12
C TRP A 76 3.74 9.70 -2.84
N VAL A 77 3.23 8.89 -1.93
CA VAL A 77 2.60 9.33 -0.67
C VAL A 77 3.63 9.54 0.41
N ASP A 78 4.66 8.70 0.42
CA ASP A 78 5.74 8.80 1.35
C ASP A 78 7.04 8.25 0.75
N ARG A 79 8.15 8.82 1.22
CA ARG A 79 9.52 8.36 0.94
C ARG A 79 10.34 8.15 2.21
N VAL A 80 9.75 8.34 3.40
CA VAL A 80 10.49 8.39 4.66
C VAL A 80 9.77 7.57 5.75
N HIS A 81 8.46 7.70 6.01
CA HIS A 81 7.79 7.14 7.21
C HIS A 81 6.36 6.52 7.15
N ALA A 82 5.81 6.13 6.02
CA ALA A 82 4.45 5.58 5.94
C ALA A 82 4.48 4.06 5.90
N GLY A 83 4.80 3.47 7.04
CA GLY A 83 4.40 2.09 7.30
C GLY A 83 2.89 1.99 7.52
N PHE A 84 2.05 2.51 6.62
CA PHE A 84 0.59 2.43 6.77
C PHE A 84 0.19 0.96 6.75
N GLU A 85 0.07 0.31 7.91
CA GLU A 85 -0.21 -1.12 7.97
C GLU A 85 -1.59 -1.43 7.37
N TYR A 86 -2.57 -0.56 7.68
CA TYR A 86 -3.92 -0.62 7.19
C TYR A 86 -4.37 0.73 6.67
N VAL A 87 -4.97 0.75 5.48
CA VAL A 87 -5.50 1.98 4.88
C VAL A 87 -6.97 1.87 4.56
N VAL A 88 -7.62 3.03 4.54
CA VAL A 88 -8.97 3.24 4.04
C VAL A 88 -8.88 4.25 2.92
N LEU A 89 -9.12 3.81 1.68
CA LEU A 89 -9.21 4.70 0.53
C LEU A 89 -10.63 5.26 0.46
N LYS A 90 -10.75 6.58 0.46
CA LYS A 90 -12.03 7.28 0.43
C LYS A 90 -12.14 8.18 -0.79
N THR A 91 -13.38 8.46 -1.16
CA THR A 91 -13.72 9.40 -2.22
C THR A 91 -14.92 10.25 -1.84
N ASN A 92 -15.06 11.44 -2.44
CA ASN A 92 -16.29 12.20 -2.35
C ASN A 92 -17.39 11.60 -3.25
N LYS A 93 -18.63 12.09 -3.14
CA LYS A 93 -19.76 11.55 -3.93
C LYS A 93 -19.60 11.68 -5.43
N THR A 94 -18.83 12.67 -5.89
CA THR A 94 -18.62 12.92 -7.32
C THR A 94 -17.45 12.11 -7.90
N GLY A 95 -16.64 11.47 -7.05
CA GLY A 95 -15.46 10.73 -7.47
C GLY A 95 -14.23 11.60 -7.73
N HIS A 96 -14.32 12.92 -7.63
CA HIS A 96 -13.20 13.81 -8.01
C HIS A 96 -12.19 14.04 -6.90
N GLN A 97 -12.55 13.81 -5.64
CA GLN A 97 -11.64 13.98 -4.52
C GLN A 97 -11.40 12.61 -3.91
N VAL A 98 -10.14 12.24 -3.76
CA VAL A 98 -9.71 10.95 -3.23
C VAL A 98 -8.68 11.18 -2.13
N TRP A 99 -8.74 10.39 -1.07
CA TRP A 99 -7.74 10.46 0.00
C TRP A 99 -7.58 9.11 0.68
N VAL A 100 -6.40 8.93 1.26
CA VAL A 100 -6.02 7.74 2.00
C VAL A 100 -6.02 8.09 3.48
N GLU A 101 -6.76 7.34 4.28
CA GLU A 101 -6.71 7.41 5.74
C GLU A 101 -6.00 6.19 6.32
N SER A 102 -5.18 6.41 7.35
CA SER A 102 -4.54 5.36 8.16
C SER A 102 -4.39 5.86 9.58
N ASP A 103 -4.64 5.00 10.58
CA ASP A 103 -4.56 5.33 12.01
C ASP A 103 -5.26 6.63 12.43
N GLY A 104 -6.41 6.92 11.80
CA GLY A 104 -7.21 8.11 12.08
C GLY A 104 -6.63 9.42 11.52
N LYS A 105 -5.57 9.35 10.71
CA LYS A 105 -4.97 10.48 10.00
C LYS A 105 -5.14 10.33 8.48
N VAL A 106 -5.04 11.45 7.77
CA VAL A 106 -5.00 11.46 6.31
C VAL A 106 -3.54 11.36 5.89
N GLY A 107 -3.17 10.25 5.22
CA GLY A 107 -1.82 10.02 4.71
C GLY A 107 -1.58 10.69 3.36
N SER A 108 -2.61 10.80 2.52
CA SER A 108 -2.53 11.59 1.29
C SER A 108 -3.91 12.00 0.79
N SER A 109 -3.95 13.05 -0.03
CA SER A 109 -5.16 13.49 -0.71
C SER A 109 -4.87 14.00 -2.11
N ILE A 110 -5.81 13.79 -3.04
CA ILE A 110 -5.75 14.27 -4.41
C ILE A 110 -7.09 14.82 -4.86
N ASP A 111 -7.06 16.00 -5.50
CA ASP A 111 -8.17 16.49 -6.29
C ASP A 111 -7.93 16.17 -7.77
N LEU A 112 -8.64 15.17 -8.28
CA LEU A 112 -8.53 14.67 -9.65
C LEU A 112 -8.97 15.69 -10.71
N SER A 113 -9.74 16.72 -10.32
CA SER A 113 -10.16 17.77 -11.26
C SER A 113 -9.05 18.77 -11.56
N THR A 114 -8.16 19.00 -10.58
CA THR A 114 -7.05 19.96 -10.69
C THR A 114 -5.69 19.27 -10.80
N GLY A 115 -5.59 18.01 -10.38
CA GLY A 115 -4.33 17.29 -10.21
C GLY A 115 -3.54 17.67 -8.96
N ASP A 116 -4.10 18.49 -8.04
CA ASP A 116 -3.42 18.88 -6.80
C ASP A 116 -3.36 17.67 -5.84
N PHE A 117 -2.13 17.19 -5.60
CA PHE A 117 -1.83 16.05 -4.74
C PHE A 117 -1.02 16.52 -3.52
N ARG A 118 -1.37 15.98 -2.35
CA ARG A 118 -0.72 16.27 -1.05
C ARG A 118 -0.30 14.96 -0.39
N ALA A 119 0.99 14.87 -0.08
CA ALA A 119 1.60 13.77 0.65
C ALA A 119 1.56 14.03 2.16
N GLU A 120 1.90 13.04 2.99
CA GLU A 120 1.73 13.05 4.46
C GLU A 120 2.22 14.34 5.14
N ASP A 121 3.42 14.81 4.78
CA ASP A 121 4.04 16.01 5.35
C ASP A 121 3.37 17.32 4.92
N ASP A 122 2.58 17.29 3.85
CA ASP A 122 1.89 18.46 3.34
C ASP A 122 0.62 18.76 4.16
N PRO A 123 0.28 20.05 4.34
CA PRO A 123 -1.04 20.44 4.82
C PRO A 123 -2.15 19.84 3.94
N GLN A 124 -2.85 18.86 4.49
CA GLN A 124 -3.89 18.14 3.78
C GLN A 124 -5.07 19.05 3.41
N HIS A 125 -5.69 18.76 2.27
CA HIS A 125 -6.89 19.46 1.83
C HIS A 125 -7.96 19.46 2.93
N LEU A 126 -8.65 20.59 3.10
CA LEU A 126 -9.64 20.75 4.16
C LEU A 126 -10.74 19.67 4.10
N TRP A 127 -11.20 19.32 2.90
CA TRP A 127 -12.21 18.28 2.69
C TRP A 127 -11.71 16.89 3.10
N ALA A 128 -10.43 16.58 2.89
CA ALA A 128 -9.85 15.30 3.32
C ALA A 128 -9.79 15.23 4.85
N ARG A 129 -9.36 16.33 5.50
CA ARG A 129 -9.27 16.44 6.96
C ARG A 129 -10.60 16.29 7.68
N ILE A 130 -11.69 16.78 7.10
CA ILE A 130 -13.04 16.68 7.69
C ILE A 130 -13.64 15.27 7.44
N GLY A 131 -13.08 14.48 6.52
CA GLY A 131 -13.42 13.06 6.35
C GLY A 131 -14.81 12.79 5.80
N THR A 132 -15.41 13.75 5.07
CA THR A 132 -16.83 13.71 4.63
C THR A 132 -17.15 12.75 3.48
N GLY A 133 -16.25 11.81 3.17
CA GLY A 133 -16.36 10.92 2.01
C GLY A 133 -16.99 9.57 2.29
N MET A 134 -17.19 8.85 1.20
CA MET A 134 -17.51 7.43 1.21
C MET A 134 -16.25 6.59 1.08
N LYS A 135 -16.23 5.43 1.75
CA LYS A 135 -15.17 4.45 1.60
C LYS A 135 -15.25 3.81 0.21
N LEU A 136 -14.14 3.85 -0.53
CA LEU A 136 -13.97 3.13 -1.78
C LEU A 136 -13.51 1.69 -1.51
N ASP A 137 -12.45 1.54 -0.71
CA ASP A 137 -11.93 0.24 -0.28
C ASP A 137 -11.09 0.39 1.01
N SER A 138 -10.71 -0.72 1.64
CA SER A 138 -9.83 -0.73 2.81
C SER A 138 -9.14 -2.07 3.00
N GLY A 139 -7.88 -2.07 3.43
CA GLY A 139 -7.13 -3.31 3.64
C GLY A 139 -5.73 -3.10 4.20
N TYR A 140 -5.07 -4.24 4.45
CA TYR A 140 -3.67 -4.28 4.81
C TYR A 140 -2.78 -4.04 3.60
N THR A 141 -1.77 -3.20 3.74
CA THR A 141 -0.93 -2.73 2.63
C THR A 141 0.23 -3.66 2.30
N ILE A 142 0.66 -4.49 3.26
CA ILE A 142 1.74 -5.45 3.09
C ILE A 142 1.25 -6.83 3.56
N THR A 143 1.50 -7.85 2.74
CA THR A 143 1.23 -9.25 3.10
C THR A 143 2.53 -10.05 3.10
N VAL A 144 2.50 -11.25 3.68
CA VAL A 144 3.65 -12.18 3.59
C VAL A 144 4.03 -12.42 2.12
N PHE A 145 3.06 -12.54 1.20
CA PHE A 145 3.35 -12.70 -0.23
C PHE A 145 4.07 -11.50 -0.83
N SER A 146 3.80 -10.30 -0.33
CA SER A 146 4.45 -9.05 -0.72
C SER A 146 5.92 -8.97 -0.31
N VAL A 147 6.40 -9.91 0.51
CA VAL A 147 7.82 -10.04 0.87
C VAL A 147 8.47 -11.22 0.11
N LEU A 148 7.65 -12.18 -0.33
CA LEU A 148 8.12 -13.46 -0.85
C LEU A 148 8.15 -13.61 -2.36
N ARG A 149 7.32 -12.91 -3.12
CA ARG A 149 7.28 -13.08 -4.58
C ARG A 149 8.34 -12.25 -5.28
N PRO A 150 9.09 -12.77 -6.25
CA PRO A 150 10.12 -12.02 -6.95
C PRO A 150 9.51 -10.84 -7.75
N TRP A 151 8.34 -11.03 -8.35
CA TRP A 151 7.51 -10.03 -9.03
C TRP A 151 6.15 -10.66 -9.36
#